data_AF-A0A968MHJ0-F1
#
_entry.id   AF-A0A968MHJ0-F1
#
_cell.length_a   1.000
_cell.length_b   1.000
_cell.length_c   1.000
_cell.angle_alpha   90.00
_cell.angle_beta   90.00
_cell.angle_gamma   90.00
#
_symmetry.space_group_name_H-M   'P 1'
#
loop_
_entity.id
_entity.type
_entity.pdbx_description
1 polymer ?
#
loop_
_entity_poly.entity_id
_entity_poly.type
_entity_poly.pdbx_seq_one_letter_code
_entity_poly.pdbx_strand_id
1 'polypeptide(L)' 'MENKERRTILVPFDFTPLSDYALQHGIQFAKMLDTDVTLLHVIQEVNAENLITEKLNFW' A
#
# COMPACT_ATOMS: atom_id res chain seq x y z
N MET A 1 19.21 -18.10 13.96
CA MET A 1 18.98 -17.12 12.89
C MET A 1 18.22 -15.97 13.53
N GLU A 2 18.81 -14.79 13.58
CA GLU A 2 18.20 -13.61 14.19
C GLU A 2 16.93 -13.26 13.39
N ASN A 3 15.77 -13.22 14.07
CA ASN A 3 14.50 -12.82 13.46
C ASN A 3 14.54 -11.30 13.26
N LYS A 4 15.23 -10.85 12.22
CA LYS A 4 15.27 -9.44 11.85
C LYS A 4 13.88 -9.10 11.31
N GLU A 5 13.06 -8.41 12.13
CA GLU A 5 11.76 -7.92 11.71
C GLU A 5 11.90 -7.21 10.37
N ARG A 6 11.18 -7.69 9.34
CA ARG A 6 11.18 -7.04 8.03
C ARG A 6 10.54 -5.67 8.21
N ARG A 7 11.35 -4.63 8.05
CA ARG A 7 10.85 -3.26 7.99
C ARG A 7 10.05 -3.12 6.71
N THR A 8 9.01 -2.29 6.73
CA THR A 8 8.18 -1.99 5.57
C THR A 8 7.71 -0.55 5.67
N ILE A 9 7.55 0.10 4.53
CA ILE A 9 6.95 1.43 4.45
C ILE A 9 5.44 1.23 4.30
N LEU A 10 4.68 1.62 5.32
CA LEU A 10 3.22 1.60 5.28
C LEU A 10 2.71 2.84 4.55
N VAL A 11 1.96 2.65 3.47
CA VAL A 11 1.33 3.72 2.70
C VAL A 11 -0.19 3.56 2.78
N PRO A 12 -0.90 4.46 3.48
CA PRO A 12 -2.35 4.56 3.38
C PRO A 12 -2.77 4.94 1.96
N PHE A 13 -3.78 4.26 1.43
CA PHE A 13 -4.24 4.47 0.06
C PHE A 13 -5.77 4.49 0.02
N ASP A 14 -6.35 5.50 -0.62
CA ASP A 14 -7.81 5.69 -0.72
C ASP A 14 -8.31 5.75 -2.17
N PHE A 15 -7.44 5.39 -3.13
CA PHE A 15 -7.70 5.44 -4.58
C PHE A 15 -7.99 6.84 -5.13
N THR A 16 -7.66 7.89 -4.39
CA THR A 16 -7.67 9.25 -4.95
C THR A 16 -6.38 9.53 -5.72
N PRO A 17 -6.40 10.41 -6.74
CA PRO A 17 -5.18 10.83 -7.43
C PRO A 17 -4.11 11.40 -6.48
N LEU A 18 -4.53 11.95 -5.33
CA LEU A 18 -3.59 12.44 -4.32
C LEU A 18 -2.82 11.29 -3.65
N SER A 19 -3.50 10.18 -3.37
CA SER A 19 -2.88 8.99 -2.78
C SER A 19 -1.87 8.30 -3.70
N ASP A 20 -1.98 8.48 -5.03
CA ASP A 20 -1.00 7.98 -6.00
C ASP A 20 0.38 8.60 -5.79
N TYR A 21 0.45 9.89 -5.48
CA TYR A 21 1.72 10.56 -5.18
C TYR A 21 2.36 10.00 -3.90
N ALA A 22 1.56 9.72 -2.87
CA ALA A 22 2.07 9.10 -1.64
C ALA A 22 2.66 7.70 -1.92
N LEU A 23 2.00 6.91 -2.78
CA LEU A 23 2.52 5.62 -3.24
C LEU A 23 3.81 5.77 -4.04
N GLN A 24 3.89 6.72 -4.98
CA GLN A 24 5.10 6.99 -5.75
C GLN A 24 6.29 7.32 -4.84
N HIS A 25 6.08 8.16 -3.82
CA HIS A 25 7.10 8.45 -2.81
C HIS A 25 7.48 7.22 -1.98
N GLY A 26 6.49 6.44 -1.53
CA GLY A 26 6.73 5.19 -0.80
C GLY A 26 7.61 4.21 -1.58
N ILE A 27 7.34 4.03 -2.88
CA ILE A 27 8.13 3.19 -3.77
C ILE A 27 9.57 3.71 -3.93
N GLN A 28 9.74 5.03 -4.06
CA GLN A 28 11.08 5.62 -4.16
C GLN A 28 11.91 5.34 -2.90
N PHE A 29 11.33 5.55 -1.71
CA PHE A 29 12.02 5.27 -0.45
C PHE A 29 12.28 3.78 -0.25
N ALA A 30 11.33 2.92 -0.63
CA ALA A 30 11.48 1.47 -0.53
C ALA A 30 12.68 0.96 -1.34
N LYS A 31 12.86 1.48 -2.56
CA LYS A 31 14.04 1.21 -3.39
C LYS A 31 15.34 1.71 -2.76
N MET A 32 15.32 2.89 -2.14
CA MET A 32 16.52 3.46 -1.49
C MET A 32 16.92 2.71 -0.22
N LEU A 33 15.95 2.13 0.48
CA LEU A 33 16.13 1.49 1.79
C LEU A 33 16.19 -0.05 1.71
N ASP A 34 16.05 -0.63 0.52
CA ASP A 34 15.98 -2.09 0.29
C ASP A 34 14.93 -2.74 1.20
N THR A 35 13.71 -2.22 1.14
CA THR A 35 12.59 -2.60 2.02
C THR A 35 11.29 -2.70 1.21
N ASP A 36 10.29 -3.39 1.76
CA ASP A 36 8.99 -3.53 1.11
C ASP A 36 8.10 -2.27 1.29
N VAL A 37 7.08 -2.13 0.44
CA VAL A 37 5.95 -1.22 0.63
C VAL A 37 4.71 -2.04 0.97
N THR A 38 4.05 -1.71 2.07
CA THR A 38 2.73 -2.24 2.43
C THR A 38 1.68 -1.19 2.15
N LEU A 39 0.74 -1.50 1.25
CA LEU A 39 -0.41 -0.64 0.96
C LEU A 39 -1.54 -0.94 1.94
N LEU A 40 -2.10 0.09 2.58
CA LEU A 40 -3.22 -0.04 3.52
C LEU A 40 -4.43 0.75 3.02
N HIS A 41 -5.52 0.03 2.77
CA HIS A 41 -6.84 0.64 2.49
C HIS A 41 -7.81 0.25 3.60
N VAL A 42 -8.51 1.23 4.18
CA VAL A 42 -9.49 1.01 5.25
C VAL A 42 -10.90 1.15 4.67
N ILE A 43 -11.72 0.10 4.83
CA ILE A 43 -13.12 0.09 4.42
C ILE A 43 -14.06 0.17 5.62
N GLN A 44 -15.19 0.85 5.45
CA GLN A 44 -16.20 1.01 6.51
C GLN A 44 -17.17 -0.18 6.61
N GLU A 45 -17.40 -0.92 5.53
CA GLU A 45 -18.33 -2.06 5.50
C GLU A 45 -17.72 -3.29 4.82
N VAL A 46 -17.99 -4.47 5.40
CA VAL A 46 -17.43 -5.77 4.99
C VAL A 46 -17.86 -6.19 3.57
N ASN A 47 -18.97 -5.64 3.06
CA ASN A 47 -19.46 -5.93 1.70
C ASN A 47 -18.72 -5.15 0.59
N ALA A 48 -17.73 -4.31 0.93
CA ALA A 48 -16.97 -3.52 -0.04
C ALA A 48 -15.81 -4.29 -0.71
N GLU A 49 -15.52 -5.53 -0.30
CA GLU A 49 -14.41 -6.34 -0.83
C GLU A 49 -14.46 -6.45 -2.37
N ASN A 50 -15.64 -6.74 -2.94
CA ASN A 50 -15.80 -6.87 -4.39
C ASN A 50 -15.44 -5.58 -5.15
N LEU A 51 -15.76 -4.40 -4.60
CA LEU A 51 -15.43 -3.11 -5.21
C LEU A 51 -13.92 -2.81 -5.16
N ILE A 52 -13.25 -3.25 -4.10
CA ILE A 52 -11.80 -3.12 -3.96
C ILE A 52 -11.09 -4.04 -4.95
N THR A 53 -11.52 -5.31 -5.04
CA THR A 53 -10.93 -6.27 -5.98
C THR A 53 -11.07 -5.79 -7.42
N GLU A 54 -12.22 -5.24 -7.81
CA GLU A 54 -12.38 -4.63 -9.13
C GLU A 54 -11.38 -3.49 -9.33
N LYS A 55 -11.28 -2.54 -8.40
CA LYS A 55 -10.34 -1.41 -8.51
C LYS A 55 -8.88 -1.85 -8.56
N LEU A 56 -8.51 -2.87 -7.79
CA LEU A 56 -7.17 -3.45 -7.81
C LEU A 56 -6.86 -4.16 -9.13
N ASN A 57 -7.84 -4.79 -9.78
CA ASN A 57 -7.64 -5.41 -11.10
C ASN A 57 -7.43 -4.37 -12.23
N PHE A 58 -7.77 -3.10 -12.00
CA PHE A 58 -7.48 -2.00 -12.92
C PHE A 58 -6.13 -1.32 -12.66
N TRP A 59 -5.35 -1.80 -11.67
CA TRP A 59 -4.03 -1.30 -11.27
C TRP A 59 -2.97 -2.40 -11.39
#